data_AF-A0A7S1ADM5-F1
#
_entry.id   AF-A0A7S1ADM5-F1
#
_cell.length_a   1.000
_cell.length_b   1.000
_cell.length_c   1.000
_cell.angle_alpha   90.00
_cell.angle_beta   90.00
_cell.angle_gamma   90.00
#
_symmetry.space_group_name_H-M   'P 1'
#
loop_
_entity.id
_entity.type
_entity.pdbx_description
1 polymer ?
#
loop_
_entity_poly.entity_id
_entity_poly.type
_entity_poly.pdbx_seq_one_letter_code
_entity_poly.pdbx_strand_id
1 'polypeptide(L)'
;QAPLQFSVTRWAQDPFALGACSEIQSPDATCDDREICGATEGTVLFAGEATILGHVGAQCTHGALLSGAAAALKLYHRVAPLVPGESAEEHRKAQVAASLFGGDGPLDLNVDTLVDVLLGGNSAMEQ
;
A
#
# COMPACT_ATOMS: atom_id res chain seq x y z
N GLN A 1 13.02 -34.86 25.63
CA GLN A 1 11.56 -34.87 25.37
C GLN A 1 11.30 -34.08 24.11
N ALA A 2 10.50 -34.60 23.17
CA ALA A 2 10.18 -33.92 21.90
C ALA A 2 8.98 -32.96 22.07
N PRO A 3 8.85 -31.91 21.22
CA PRO A 3 7.76 -30.92 21.34
C PRO A 3 6.38 -31.52 21.06
N LEU A 4 5.35 -30.99 21.75
CA LEU A 4 3.95 -31.42 21.58
C LEU A 4 3.36 -30.99 20.23
N GLN A 5 3.83 -29.87 19.68
CA GLN A 5 3.45 -29.39 18.36
C GLN A 5 4.58 -28.52 17.78
N PHE A 6 4.77 -28.57 16.47
CA PHE A 6 5.68 -27.69 15.74
C PHE A 6 5.09 -27.35 14.37
N SER A 7 5.48 -26.20 13.82
CA SER A 7 5.19 -25.79 12.44
C SER A 7 6.46 -25.25 11.81
N VAL A 8 6.72 -25.60 10.56
CA VAL A 8 7.90 -25.18 9.80
C VAL A 8 7.42 -24.59 8.49
N THR A 9 7.78 -23.33 8.25
CA THR A 9 7.48 -22.65 6.99
C THR A 9 8.57 -22.92 5.96
N ARG A 10 8.18 -22.87 4.68
CA ARG A 10 9.09 -22.97 3.53
C ARG A 10 8.70 -21.93 2.49
N TRP A 11 8.90 -20.65 2.81
CA TRP A 11 8.49 -19.52 1.98
C TRP A 11 8.97 -19.60 0.53
N ALA A 12 10.20 -20.04 0.31
CA ALA A 12 10.76 -20.23 -1.04
C ALA A 12 10.09 -21.37 -1.85
N GLN A 13 9.33 -22.26 -1.21
CA GLN A 13 8.58 -23.35 -1.86
C GLN A 13 7.08 -23.04 -1.96
N ASP A 14 6.61 -21.95 -1.34
CA ASP A 14 5.22 -21.52 -1.45
C ASP A 14 5.00 -20.93 -2.86
N PRO A 15 4.10 -21.50 -3.70
CA PRO A 15 3.89 -21.03 -5.06
C PRO A 15 3.26 -19.63 -5.14
N PHE A 16 2.71 -19.10 -4.04
CA PHE A 16 2.10 -17.77 -3.99
C PHE A 16 3.05 -16.69 -3.45
N ALA A 17 4.15 -17.07 -2.79
CA ALA A 17 5.12 -16.13 -2.23
C ALA A 17 6.48 -16.19 -2.95
N LEU A 18 6.93 -17.39 -3.35
CA LEU A 18 8.22 -17.65 -4.00
C LEU A 18 9.44 -17.12 -3.23
N GLY A 19 9.27 -16.79 -1.95
CA GLY A 19 10.23 -16.06 -1.14
C GLY A 19 9.57 -15.47 0.11
N ALA A 20 10.36 -14.89 1.00
CA ALA A 20 9.84 -14.23 2.20
C ALA A 20 9.50 -12.76 1.92
N CYS A 21 10.51 -11.97 1.53
CA CYS A 21 10.40 -10.57 1.12
C CYS A 21 11.44 -10.27 0.02
N SER A 22 11.27 -9.18 -0.70
CA SER A 22 12.23 -8.65 -1.67
C SER A 22 13.54 -8.25 -0.99
N GLU A 23 14.68 -8.45 -1.65
CA GLU A 23 15.98 -7.97 -1.16
C GLU A 23 16.85 -7.59 -2.38
N ILE A 24 17.74 -6.63 -2.21
CA ILE A 24 18.70 -6.23 -3.24
C ILE A 24 19.84 -7.25 -3.22
N GLN A 25 19.72 -8.28 -4.06
CA GLN A 25 20.68 -9.40 -4.09
C GLN A 25 21.74 -9.28 -5.19
N SER A 26 21.49 -8.50 -6.24
CA SER A 26 22.47 -8.25 -7.30
C SER A 26 23.43 -7.14 -6.87
N PRO A 27 24.75 -7.28 -7.12
CA PRO A 27 25.72 -6.19 -6.91
C PRO A 27 25.41 -4.93 -7.73
N ASP A 28 24.69 -5.09 -8.85
CA ASP A 28 24.30 -4.00 -9.74
C ASP A 28 22.94 -3.40 -9.40
N ALA A 29 22.18 -4.01 -8.47
CA ALA A 29 20.88 -3.51 -8.07
C ALA A 29 21.00 -2.44 -6.99
N THR A 30 20.05 -1.51 -6.99
CA THR A 30 20.03 -0.36 -6.09
C THR A 30 18.66 -0.17 -5.44
N CYS A 31 18.59 0.72 -4.44
CA CYS A 31 17.31 1.09 -3.84
C CYS A 31 16.35 1.73 -4.87
N ASP A 32 16.89 2.36 -5.91
CA ASP A 32 16.11 3.05 -6.94
C ASP A 32 15.37 2.06 -7.85
N ASP A 33 15.82 0.79 -7.94
CA ASP A 33 15.10 -0.26 -8.66
C ASP A 33 13.71 -0.50 -8.08
N ARG A 34 13.49 -0.17 -6.80
CA ARG A 34 12.17 -0.25 -6.16
C ARG A 34 11.19 0.78 -6.73
N GLU A 35 11.69 1.94 -7.17
CA GLU A 35 10.88 2.93 -7.88
C GLU A 35 10.41 2.38 -9.23
N ILE A 36 11.29 1.65 -9.93
CA ILE A 36 10.95 0.94 -11.17
C ILE A 36 9.87 -0.11 -10.89
N CYS A 37 10.02 -0.92 -9.83
CA CYS A 37 9.02 -1.90 -9.43
C CYS A 37 7.66 -1.27 -9.06
N GLY A 38 7.65 -0.04 -8.53
CA GLY A 38 6.43 0.71 -8.21
C GLY A 38 5.90 1.60 -9.32
N ALA A 39 6.61 1.71 -10.45
CA ALA A 39 6.21 2.54 -11.57
C ALA A 39 4.96 1.95 -12.23
N THR A 40 4.05 2.83 -12.65
CA THR A 40 2.85 2.41 -13.39
C THR A 40 3.21 2.12 -14.84
N GLU A 41 2.72 1.01 -15.39
CA GLU A 41 2.81 0.67 -16.81
C GLU A 41 1.42 0.75 -17.45
N GLY A 42 1.15 1.84 -18.16
CA GLY A 42 -0.17 2.10 -18.76
C GLY A 42 -1.31 2.10 -17.72
N THR A 43 -2.22 1.13 -17.84
CA THR A 43 -3.35 0.94 -16.92
C THR A 43 -3.04 0.04 -15.72
N VAL A 44 -1.84 -0.54 -15.65
CA VAL A 44 -1.42 -1.48 -14.60
C VAL A 44 -0.70 -0.71 -13.50
N LEU A 45 -1.24 -0.76 -12.28
CA LEU A 45 -0.61 -0.21 -11.08
C LEU A 45 0.01 -1.34 -10.26
N PHE A 46 1.19 -1.09 -9.72
CA PHE A 46 1.90 -2.02 -8.84
C PHE A 46 1.92 -1.49 -7.42
N ALA A 47 1.75 -2.39 -6.45
CA ALA A 47 1.82 -2.14 -5.02
C ALA A 47 2.35 -3.38 -4.31
N GLY A 48 2.85 -3.21 -3.08
CA GLY A 48 3.42 -4.28 -2.28
C GLY A 48 4.75 -3.85 -1.63
N GLU A 49 5.32 -4.74 -0.82
CA GLU A 49 6.54 -4.44 -0.06
C GLU A 49 7.75 -4.12 -0.95
N ALA A 50 7.77 -4.65 -2.18
CA ALA A 50 8.85 -4.45 -3.14
C ALA A 50 8.78 -3.10 -3.88
N THR A 51 7.63 -2.42 -3.85
CA THR A 51 7.34 -1.26 -4.71
C THR A 51 7.52 0.07 -3.99
N ILE A 52 8.24 0.08 -2.88
CA ILE A 52 8.41 1.24 -2.00
C ILE A 52 9.87 1.36 -1.57
N LEU A 53 10.35 2.58 -1.41
CA LEU A 53 11.74 2.85 -1.04
C LEU A 53 12.10 2.28 0.33
N GLY A 54 13.38 1.92 0.47
CA GLY A 54 13.94 1.35 1.70
C GLY A 54 13.66 2.17 2.95
N HIS A 55 13.90 3.48 2.88
CA HIS A 55 13.72 4.40 4.01
C HIS A 55 12.24 4.62 4.40
N VAL A 56 11.30 4.24 3.52
CA VAL A 56 9.86 4.40 3.77
C VAL A 56 9.27 3.13 4.40
N GLY A 57 9.67 1.94 3.92
CA GLY A 57 9.14 0.68 4.47
C GLY A 57 9.28 -0.53 3.58
N ALA A 58 10.33 -0.62 2.76
CA ALA A 58 10.59 -1.83 1.99
C ALA A 58 10.62 -3.08 2.88
N GLN A 59 10.19 -4.24 2.36
CA GLN A 59 10.22 -5.51 3.09
C GLN A 59 9.37 -5.57 4.36
N CYS A 60 8.48 -4.59 4.56
CA CYS A 60 7.67 -4.46 5.75
C CYS A 60 6.17 -4.40 5.41
N THR A 61 5.33 -4.89 6.33
CA THR A 61 3.87 -4.87 6.18
C THR A 61 3.33 -3.45 6.05
N HIS A 62 3.89 -2.47 6.78
CA HIS A 62 3.45 -1.08 6.66
C HIS A 62 3.80 -0.48 5.29
N GLY A 63 4.92 -0.86 4.67
CA GLY A 63 5.24 -0.45 3.30
C GLY A 63 4.28 -1.03 2.26
N ALA A 64 3.87 -2.29 2.44
CA ALA A 64 2.83 -2.90 1.62
C ALA A 64 1.47 -2.17 1.79
N LEU A 65 1.12 -1.79 3.02
CA LEU A 65 -0.09 -1.01 3.30
C LEU A 65 -0.05 0.36 2.60
N LEU A 66 1.04 1.11 2.78
CA LEU A 66 1.20 2.45 2.22
C LEU A 66 1.21 2.45 0.69
N SER A 67 1.96 1.54 0.07
CA SER A 67 1.97 1.40 -1.39
C SER A 67 0.61 1.01 -1.95
N GLY A 68 -0.14 0.14 -1.26
CA GLY A 68 -1.51 -0.21 -1.60
C GLY A 68 -2.47 0.98 -1.53
N ALA A 69 -2.40 1.78 -0.47
CA ALA A 69 -3.21 3.00 -0.32
C ALA A 69 -2.90 4.01 -1.43
N ALA A 70 -1.62 4.24 -1.72
CA ALA A 70 -1.20 5.13 -2.80
C ALA A 70 -1.69 4.65 -4.17
N ALA A 71 -1.61 3.34 -4.46
CA ALA A 71 -2.12 2.77 -5.71
C ALA A 71 -3.65 2.87 -5.81
N ALA A 72 -4.37 2.61 -4.71
CA ALA A 72 -5.83 2.74 -4.66
C ALA A 72 -6.29 4.19 -4.93
N LEU A 73 -5.59 5.16 -4.37
CA LEU A 73 -5.84 6.58 -4.63
C LEU A 73 -5.54 6.99 -6.07
N LYS A 74 -4.41 6.54 -6.64
CA LYS A 74 -4.10 6.73 -8.07
C LYS A 74 -5.19 6.13 -8.95
N LEU A 75 -5.69 4.94 -8.62
CA LEU A 75 -6.78 4.30 -9.33
C LEU A 75 -8.08 5.12 -9.20
N TYR A 76 -8.43 5.55 -7.98
CA TYR A 76 -9.61 6.38 -7.73
C TYR A 76 -9.60 7.65 -8.60
N HIS A 77 -8.48 8.37 -8.64
CA HIS A 77 -8.37 9.57 -9.49
C HIS A 77 -8.47 9.29 -11.00
N ARG A 78 -8.05 8.10 -11.46
CA ARG A 78 -8.23 7.69 -12.86
C ARG A 78 -9.67 7.34 -13.21
N VAL A 79 -10.39 6.67 -12.29
CA VAL A 79 -11.72 6.12 -12.57
C VAL A 79 -12.86 7.04 -12.14
N ALA A 80 -12.69 7.89 -11.13
CA ALA A 80 -13.73 8.77 -10.61
C ALA A 80 -14.37 9.68 -11.68
N PRO A 81 -13.61 10.29 -12.62
CA PRO A 81 -14.21 11.09 -13.70
C PRO A 81 -15.04 10.27 -14.71
N LEU A 82 -14.88 8.94 -14.72
CA LEU A 82 -15.57 8.03 -15.65
C LEU A 82 -16.88 7.47 -15.10
N VAL A 83 -17.16 7.67 -13.80
CA VAL A 83 -18.39 7.18 -13.16
C VAL A 83 -19.45 8.29 -13.21
N PRO A 84 -20.56 8.10 -13.95
CA PRO A 84 -21.63 9.08 -14.00
C PRO A 84 -22.45 9.02 -12.71
N GLY A 85 -22.27 9.99 -11.81
CA GLY A 85 -23.04 10.09 -10.57
C GLY A 85 -22.65 11.32 -9.74
N GLU A 86 -23.65 12.15 -9.40
CA GLU A 86 -23.54 13.23 -8.41
C GLU A 86 -24.23 12.81 -7.10
N SER A 87 -23.95 11.61 -6.59
CA SER A 87 -24.52 11.17 -5.31
C SER A 87 -23.77 11.79 -4.12
N ALA A 88 -24.46 11.96 -2.99
CA ALA A 88 -23.84 12.39 -1.73
C ALA A 88 -22.73 11.44 -1.27
N GLU A 89 -22.82 10.15 -1.62
CA GLU A 89 -21.80 9.15 -1.30
C GLU A 89 -20.53 9.34 -2.13
N GLU A 90 -20.64 9.67 -3.41
CA GLU A 90 -19.50 9.98 -4.29
C GLU A 90 -18.79 11.26 -3.85
N HIS A 91 -19.55 12.28 -3.46
CA HIS A 91 -18.98 13.52 -2.91
C HIS A 91 -18.19 13.25 -1.61
N ARG A 92 -18.74 12.42 -0.71
CA ARG A 92 -18.04 11.99 0.51
C ARG A 92 -16.75 11.23 0.18
N LYS A 93 -16.79 10.29 -0.77
CA LYS A 93 -15.60 9.53 -1.22
C LYS A 93 -14.54 10.46 -1.80
N ALA A 94 -14.94 11.47 -2.58
CA ALA A 94 -14.02 12.44 -3.15
C ALA A 94 -13.35 13.30 -2.06
N GLN A 95 -14.12 13.74 -1.05
CA GLN A 95 -13.60 14.48 0.08
C GLN A 95 -12.59 13.65 0.90
N VAL A 96 -12.90 12.38 1.17
CA VAL A 96 -11.99 11.47 1.88
C VAL A 96 -10.73 11.20 1.07
N ALA A 97 -10.86 10.94 -0.23
CA ALA A 97 -9.71 10.74 -1.12
C ALA A 97 -8.80 11.98 -1.15
N ALA A 98 -9.40 13.19 -1.19
CA ALA A 98 -8.65 14.44 -1.12
C ALA A 98 -7.93 14.62 0.22
N SER A 99 -8.54 14.25 1.35
CA SER A 99 -7.89 14.34 2.67
C SER A 99 -6.76 13.32 2.89
N LEU A 100 -6.76 12.22 2.12
CA LEU A 100 -5.68 11.23 2.17
C LEU A 100 -4.40 11.71 1.47
N PHE A 101 -4.50 12.71 0.60
CA PHE A 101 -3.34 13.36 -0.05
C PHE A 101 -2.92 14.65 0.66
N GLY A 102 -1.64 14.99 0.54
CA GLY A 102 -1.11 16.30 0.95
C GLY A 102 -0.72 16.38 2.43
N GLY A 103 -0.47 15.24 3.06
CA GLY A 103 0.25 15.20 4.34
C GLY A 103 1.76 15.15 4.12
N ASP A 104 2.54 15.52 5.15
CA ASP A 104 4.02 15.36 5.18
C ASP A 104 4.46 13.90 5.38
N GLY A 105 3.57 12.94 5.08
CA GLY A 105 3.76 11.52 5.31
C GLY A 105 4.33 10.78 4.09
N PRO A 106 4.67 9.50 4.25
CA PRO A 106 5.24 8.70 3.18
C PRO A 106 4.30 8.57 1.98
N LEU A 107 4.87 8.69 0.77
CA LEU A 107 4.12 8.68 -0.51
C LEU A 107 3.05 9.78 -0.61
N ASP A 108 3.28 10.91 0.05
CA ASP A 108 2.36 12.06 0.17
C ASP A 108 1.02 11.71 0.86
N LEU A 109 1.00 10.61 1.62
CA LEU A 109 -0.17 10.14 2.34
C LEU A 109 -0.30 10.83 3.71
N ASN A 110 -1.51 11.25 4.05
CA ASN A 110 -1.88 11.55 5.42
C ASN A 110 -2.15 10.26 6.19
N VAL A 111 -1.16 9.80 6.96
CA VAL A 111 -1.20 8.50 7.66
C VAL A 111 -2.31 8.47 8.72
N ASP A 112 -2.54 9.55 9.45
CA ASP A 112 -3.60 9.61 10.47
C ASP A 112 -4.98 9.43 9.83
N THR A 113 -5.23 10.16 8.73
CA THR A 113 -6.47 10.03 7.96
C THR A 113 -6.62 8.62 7.37
N LEU A 114 -5.52 8.02 6.90
CA LEU A 114 -5.53 6.64 6.40
C LEU A 114 -5.92 5.66 7.50
N VAL A 115 -5.36 5.80 8.69
CA VAL A 115 -5.71 4.97 9.85
C VAL A 115 -7.19 5.13 10.21
N ASP A 116 -7.69 6.37 10.28
CA ASP A 116 -9.11 6.63 10.57
C ASP A 116 -10.04 5.98 9.53
N VAL A 117 -9.69 6.06 8.25
CA VAL A 117 -10.44 5.40 7.16
C VAL A 117 -10.44 3.88 7.34
N LEU A 118 -9.29 3.28 7.64
CA LEU A 118 -9.16 1.83 7.82
C LEU A 118 -9.89 1.31 9.07
N LEU A 119 -10.00 2.14 10.11
CA LEU A 119 -10.74 1.83 11.34
C LEU A 119 -12.26 2.08 11.20
N GLY A 120 -12.74 2.55 10.05
CA GLY A 120 -14.16 2.76 9.79
C GLY A 120 -14.70 4.14 10.17
N GLY A 121 -13.83 5.13 10.41
CA GLY A 121 -14.20 6.56 10.48
C GLY A 121 -14.91 7.01 11.76
N ASN A 122 -14.84 6.26 12.87
CA ASN A 122 -15.60 6.56 14.09
C ASN A 122 -14.83 7.35 15.17
N SER A 123 -13.58 7.75 14.95
CA SER A 123 -12.76 8.44 15.96
C SER A 123 -13.24 9.87 16.30
N ALA A 124 -14.21 10.43 15.58
CA ALA A 124 -14.66 11.83 15.73
C ALA A 124 -16.02 12.00 16.45
N MET A 125 -16.57 10.97 17.11
CA MET A 125 -17.93 11.01 17.68
C MET A 125 -18.02 10.74 19.20
N GLU A 126 -16.96 11.01 19.97
CA GLU A 126 -16.95 10.90 21.44
C GLU A 126 -16.39 12.15 22.16
N GLN A 127 -16.74 13.37 21.72
CA GLN A 127 -16.59 14.58 22.53
C GLN A 127 -17.93 15.26 22.81
#